data_AF-A0A2T4RZY4-F1
#
_entry.id   AF-A0A2T4RZY4-F1
#
_cell.length_a   1.000
_cell.length_b   1.000
_cell.length_c   1.000
_cell.angle_alpha   90.00
_cell.angle_beta   90.00
_cell.angle_gamma   90.00
#
_symmetry.space_group_name_H-M   'P 1'
#
loop_
_entity.id
_entity.type
_entity.pdbx_description
1 polymer ?
#
loop_
_entity_poly.entity_id
_entity_poly.type
_entity_poly.pdbx_seq_one_letter_code
_entity_poly.pdbx_strand_id
1 'polypeptide(L)'
;LFTGPLTDLAKALEVAPHITEKIERLVWMGGTFLTKGNVEEPEHDGTAEWNAFWDPEAVATVVDTDIAIDMVALESTNKVPLTIDVRQMWADQRDILGVDFLGVCYAAVPPLTHFVTNSTYFLWDVLTTASVGKPELVHV
;
A
#
# COMPACT_ATOMS: atom_id res chain seq x y z
N LEU A 1 -1.62 9.79 -6.04
CA LEU A 1 -1.12 8.45 -5.65
C LEU A 1 -0.31 8.61 -4.38
N PHE A 2 -0.72 7.94 -3.30
CA PHE A 2 0.00 7.88 -2.03
C PHE A 2 0.15 6.40 -1.65
N THR A 3 1.38 5.98 -1.33
CA THR A 3 1.67 4.61 -0.86
C THR A 3 2.25 4.62 0.56
N GLY A 4 2.11 5.75 1.26
CA GLY A 4 2.54 5.95 2.63
C GLY A 4 1.44 6.69 3.43
N PRO A 5 1.80 7.22 4.62
CA PRO A 5 0.89 8.03 5.42
C PRO A 5 0.39 9.28 4.69
N LEU A 6 -0.81 9.76 5.06
CA LEU A 6 -1.48 10.88 4.40
C LEU A 6 -1.08 12.27 4.94
N THR A 7 -0.13 12.35 5.87
CA THR A 7 0.29 13.58 6.55
C THR A 7 0.59 14.74 5.60
N ASP A 8 1.31 14.48 4.51
CA ASP A 8 1.67 15.53 3.55
C ASP A 8 0.45 16.07 2.79
N LEU A 9 -0.49 15.19 2.43
CA LEU A 9 -1.73 15.61 1.77
C LEU A 9 -2.63 16.38 2.75
N ALA A 10 -2.79 15.89 3.97
CA ALA A 10 -3.57 16.57 5.01
C ALA A 10 -3.03 17.99 5.26
N LYS A 11 -1.71 18.16 5.41
CA LYS A 11 -1.08 19.47 5.55
C LYS A 11 -1.28 20.36 4.33
N ALA A 12 -1.20 19.80 3.12
CA ALA A 12 -1.45 20.57 1.90
C ALA A 12 -2.90 21.08 1.85
N LEU A 13 -3.86 20.26 2.27
CA LEU A 13 -5.29 20.61 2.35
C LEU A 13 -5.56 21.63 3.46
N GLU A 14 -4.87 21.56 4.60
CA GLU A 14 -4.96 22.55 5.67
C GLU A 14 -4.47 23.93 5.20
N VAL A 15 -3.32 23.97 4.52
CA VAL A 15 -2.72 25.22 4.03
C VAL A 15 -3.47 25.79 2.83
N ALA A 16 -3.99 24.93 1.96
CA ALA A 16 -4.65 25.33 0.72
C ALA A 16 -5.88 24.46 0.42
N PRO A 17 -7.01 24.63 1.13
CA PRO A 17 -8.18 23.77 0.99
C PRO A 17 -8.74 23.68 -0.44
N HIS A 18 -8.59 24.75 -1.22
CA HIS A 18 -9.06 24.84 -2.62
C HIS A 18 -8.31 23.91 -3.59
N ILE A 19 -7.22 23.24 -3.19
CA ILE A 19 -6.53 22.28 -4.07
C ILE A 19 -7.38 21.03 -4.33
N THR A 20 -8.38 20.74 -3.50
CA THR A 20 -9.36 19.65 -3.72
C THR A 20 -9.99 19.73 -5.11
N GLU A 21 -10.31 20.93 -5.59
CA GLU A 21 -10.87 21.20 -6.92
C GLU A 21 -9.94 20.79 -8.08
N LYS A 22 -8.65 20.60 -7.80
CA LYS A 22 -7.62 20.21 -8.77
C LYS A 22 -7.25 18.73 -8.67
N ILE A 23 -7.79 18.01 -7.70
CA ILE A 23 -7.52 16.60 -7.47
C ILE A 23 -8.63 15.80 -8.14
N GLU A 24 -8.32 15.11 -9.23
CA GLU A 24 -9.29 14.23 -9.90
C GLU A 24 -9.75 13.11 -8.95
N ARG A 25 -8.79 12.45 -8.30
CA ARG A 25 -9.01 11.41 -7.29
C ARG A 25 -7.71 11.15 -6.51
N LEU A 26 -7.86 10.63 -5.31
CA LEU A 26 -6.77 10.06 -4.52
C LEU A 26 -6.77 8.55 -4.69
N VAL A 27 -5.63 7.98 -5.10
CA VAL A 27 -5.38 6.53 -4.99
C VAL A 27 -4.43 6.33 -3.84
N TRP A 28 -4.85 5.56 -2.83
CA TRP A 28 -4.12 5.42 -1.58
C TRP A 28 -3.99 3.97 -1.15
N MET A 29 -2.77 3.55 -0.82
CA MET A 29 -2.51 2.30 -0.11
C MET A 29 -2.66 2.55 1.38
N GLY A 30 -3.72 2.00 1.96
CA GLY A 30 -3.90 2.08 3.40
C GLY A 30 -5.24 1.52 3.85
N GLY A 31 -5.36 1.31 5.15
CA GLY A 31 -6.57 0.81 5.77
C GLY A 31 -6.85 -0.69 5.57
N THR A 32 -7.89 -1.15 6.25
CA THR A 32 -8.41 -2.53 6.22
C THR A 32 -9.88 -2.51 6.65
N PHE A 33 -10.73 -3.31 6.02
CA PHE A 33 -12.10 -3.56 6.52
C PHE A 33 -12.22 -4.91 7.26
N LEU A 34 -11.10 -5.63 7.41
CA LEU A 34 -11.05 -6.87 8.18
C LEU A 34 -11.03 -6.59 9.68
N THR A 35 -11.38 -7.59 10.48
CA THR A 35 -11.32 -7.51 11.95
C THR A 35 -9.88 -7.47 12.49
N LYS A 36 -8.88 -7.71 11.65
CA LYS A 36 -7.46 -7.68 11.99
C LYS A 36 -6.69 -6.93 10.89
N GLY A 37 -5.84 -6.01 11.31
CA GLY A 37 -4.90 -5.29 10.46
C GLY A 37 -3.47 -5.87 10.55
N ASN A 38 -2.46 -5.05 10.25
CA ASN A 38 -1.06 -5.44 10.26
C ASN A 38 -0.20 -4.70 11.31
N VAL A 39 -0.82 -3.86 12.14
CA VAL A 39 -0.19 -3.20 13.29
C VAL A 39 -0.32 -4.09 14.53
N GLU A 40 0.80 -4.58 15.07
CA GLU A 40 0.84 -5.40 16.29
C GLU A 40 1.69 -4.69 17.37
N GLU A 41 1.24 -3.51 17.82
CA GLU A 41 1.92 -2.68 18.82
C GLU A 41 1.23 -2.75 20.20
N PRO A 42 1.96 -2.62 21.34
CA PRO A 42 1.41 -2.82 22.68
C PRO A 42 0.21 -1.94 23.05
N GLU A 43 0.09 -0.76 22.45
CA GLU A 43 -0.99 0.22 22.71
C GLU A 43 -2.09 0.19 21.65
N HIS A 44 -2.06 -0.77 20.72
CA HIS A 44 -3.02 -0.91 19.65
C HIS A 44 -3.74 -2.27 19.71
N ASP A 45 -5.02 -2.31 19.34
CA ASP A 45 -5.85 -3.52 19.42
C ASP A 45 -5.68 -4.50 18.24
N GLY A 46 -4.70 -4.25 17.38
CA GLY A 46 -4.44 -5.06 16.18
C GLY A 46 -5.37 -4.85 14.99
N THR A 47 -6.28 -3.86 15.01
CA THR A 47 -7.28 -3.68 13.94
C THR A 47 -6.82 -2.76 12.79
N ALA A 48 -5.75 -1.98 12.97
CA ALA A 48 -5.33 -0.97 12.02
C ALA A 48 -4.30 -1.45 11.00
N GLU A 49 -4.25 -0.73 9.89
CA GLU A 49 -3.19 -0.83 8.89
C GLU A 49 -2.12 0.26 9.14
N TRP A 50 -0.84 -0.05 8.89
CA TRP A 50 0.32 0.80 9.20
C TRP A 50 0.26 2.24 8.66
N ASN A 51 -0.05 2.46 7.39
CA ASN A 51 -0.12 3.81 6.81
C ASN A 51 -1.23 4.64 7.46
N ALA A 52 -2.35 4.02 7.81
CA ALA A 52 -3.43 4.68 8.54
C ALA A 52 -3.08 4.93 10.01
N PHE A 53 -2.43 3.97 10.67
CA PHE A 53 -2.01 4.06 12.07
C PHE A 53 -0.91 5.10 12.30
N TRP A 54 -0.05 5.33 11.30
CA TRP A 54 1.07 6.26 11.43
C TRP A 54 0.63 7.71 11.68
N ASP A 55 -0.50 8.13 11.09
CA ASP A 55 -1.12 9.44 11.30
C ASP A 55 -2.64 9.38 11.07
N PRO A 56 -3.42 8.93 12.07
CA PRO A 56 -4.87 8.78 11.94
C PRO A 56 -5.60 10.12 11.81
N GLU A 57 -5.02 11.21 12.33
CA GLU A 57 -5.61 12.56 12.21
C GLU A 57 -5.53 13.06 10.77
N ALA A 58 -4.42 12.80 10.07
CA ALA A 58 -4.29 13.08 8.65
C ALA A 58 -5.27 12.25 7.81
N VAL A 59 -5.48 10.97 8.15
CA VAL A 59 -6.47 10.13 7.48
C VAL A 59 -7.87 10.72 7.63
N ALA A 60 -8.27 11.09 8.85
CA ALA A 60 -9.57 11.73 9.10
C ALA A 60 -9.73 13.01 8.27
N THR A 61 -8.71 13.88 8.28
CA THR A 61 -8.70 15.13 7.50
C THR A 61 -8.93 14.89 6.00
N VAL A 62 -8.27 13.88 5.41
CA VAL A 62 -8.40 13.57 3.98
C VAL A 62 -9.73 12.91 3.66
N VAL A 63 -10.19 11.98 4.50
CA VAL A 63 -11.47 11.26 4.32
C VAL A 63 -12.67 12.19 4.45
N ASP A 64 -12.57 13.24 5.27
CA ASP A 64 -13.62 14.25 5.45
C ASP A 64 -13.72 15.25 4.27
N THR A 65 -12.88 15.11 3.24
CA THR A 65 -12.97 15.94 2.03
C THR A 65 -13.90 15.36 0.96
N ASP A 66 -14.26 16.18 -0.03
CA ASP A 66 -15.02 15.74 -1.20
C ASP A 66 -14.15 15.04 -2.29
N ILE A 67 -12.88 14.73 -2.01
CA ILE A 67 -12.01 14.04 -2.95
C ILE A 67 -12.52 12.61 -3.15
N ALA A 68 -12.62 12.15 -4.41
CA ALA A 68 -12.87 10.73 -4.69
C ALA A 68 -11.65 9.89 -4.25
N ILE A 69 -11.84 8.92 -3.35
CA ILE A 69 -10.75 8.09 -2.80
C ILE A 69 -10.90 6.64 -3.27
N ASP A 70 -9.92 6.19 -4.05
CA ASP A 70 -9.72 4.79 -4.38
C ASP A 70 -8.72 4.17 -3.39
N MET A 71 -9.25 3.45 -2.41
CA MET A 71 -8.44 2.82 -1.37
C MET A 71 -8.02 1.39 -1.76
N VAL A 72 -6.73 1.11 -1.68
CA VAL A 72 -6.17 -0.24 -1.79
C VAL A 72 -5.83 -0.72 -0.38
N ALA A 73 -6.83 -1.35 0.24
CA ALA A 73 -6.73 -1.91 1.59
C ALA A 73 -5.93 -3.21 1.64
N LEU A 74 -5.60 -3.68 2.84
CA LEU A 74 -4.84 -4.92 3.05
C LEU A 74 -5.41 -6.11 2.26
N GLU A 75 -6.72 -6.31 2.32
CA GLU A 75 -7.43 -7.40 1.67
C GLU A 75 -7.37 -7.35 0.13
N SER A 76 -7.20 -6.17 -0.47
CA SER A 76 -7.11 -6.02 -1.92
C SER A 76 -5.89 -6.73 -2.50
N THR A 77 -4.85 -6.96 -1.69
CA THR A 77 -3.68 -7.72 -2.11
C THR A 77 -3.73 -9.21 -1.84
N ASN A 78 -4.76 -9.74 -1.17
CA ASN A 78 -4.82 -11.15 -0.78
C ASN A 78 -4.67 -12.13 -1.97
N LYS A 79 -5.00 -11.68 -3.18
CA LYS A 79 -4.88 -12.46 -4.43
C LYS A 79 -3.54 -12.31 -5.15
N VAL A 80 -2.64 -11.43 -4.67
CA VAL A 80 -1.34 -11.14 -5.29
C VAL A 80 -0.18 -11.23 -4.28
N PRO A 81 0.00 -12.38 -3.60
CA PRO A 81 1.17 -12.60 -2.75
C PRO A 81 2.45 -12.66 -3.60
N LEU A 82 3.56 -12.15 -3.07
CA LEU A 82 4.86 -12.31 -3.71
C LEU A 82 5.44 -13.70 -3.38
N THR A 83 5.15 -14.67 -4.23
CA THR A 83 5.56 -16.07 -4.06
C THR A 83 7.04 -16.31 -4.42
N ILE A 84 7.58 -17.45 -3.96
CA ILE A 84 8.94 -17.89 -4.34
C ILE A 84 9.03 -18.12 -5.85
N ASP A 85 8.00 -18.69 -6.48
CA ASP A 85 7.99 -18.95 -7.93
C ASP A 85 8.11 -17.66 -8.74
N VAL A 86 7.44 -16.58 -8.33
CA VAL A 86 7.56 -15.27 -8.98
C VAL A 86 8.97 -14.69 -8.80
N ARG A 87 9.56 -14.83 -7.60
CA ARG A 87 10.93 -14.39 -7.34
C ARG A 87 11.95 -15.17 -8.17
N GLN A 88 11.77 -16.48 -8.29
CA GLN A 88 12.64 -17.33 -9.11
C GLN A 88 12.51 -16.98 -10.59
N MET A 89 11.28 -16.75 -11.09
CA MET A 89 11.06 -16.28 -12.46
C MET A 89 11.82 -14.98 -12.74
N TRP A 90 11.85 -14.02 -11.81
CA TRP A 90 12.65 -12.81 -11.97
C TRP A 90 14.15 -13.10 -11.97
N ALA A 91 14.64 -13.98 -11.09
CA ALA A 91 16.04 -14.37 -11.06
C ALA A 91 16.50 -15.08 -12.35
N ASP A 92 15.63 -15.90 -12.95
CA ASP A 92 15.89 -16.60 -14.21
C ASP A 92 15.94 -15.63 -15.41
N GLN A 93 15.28 -14.48 -15.31
CA GLN A 93 15.21 -13.42 -16.33
C GLN A 93 16.11 -12.21 -15.99
N ARG A 94 17.15 -12.41 -15.18
CA ARG A 94 18.08 -11.33 -14.76
C ARG A 94 18.88 -10.70 -15.89
N ASP A 95 18.85 -11.27 -17.10
CA ASP A 95 19.41 -10.65 -18.30
C ASP A 95 18.60 -9.41 -18.73
N ILE A 96 17.35 -9.30 -18.31
CA ILE A 96 16.52 -8.10 -18.47
C ILE A 96 16.81 -7.15 -17.30
N LEU A 97 17.51 -6.04 -17.56
CA LEU A 97 17.96 -5.09 -16.54
C LEU A 97 16.85 -4.62 -15.57
N GLY A 98 15.65 -4.35 -16.08
CA GLY A 98 14.51 -3.95 -15.25
C GLY A 98 14.04 -5.05 -14.30
N VAL A 99 14.12 -6.31 -14.74
CA VAL A 99 13.76 -7.48 -13.92
C VAL A 99 14.84 -7.77 -12.88
N ASP A 100 16.12 -7.62 -13.25
CA ASP A 100 17.24 -7.75 -12.30
C ASP A 100 17.13 -6.71 -11.17
N PHE A 101 16.86 -5.45 -11.52
CA PHE A 101 16.60 -4.40 -10.54
C PHE A 101 15.45 -4.76 -9.58
N LEU A 102 14.32 -5.24 -10.11
CA LEU A 102 13.20 -5.71 -9.28
C LEU A 102 13.62 -6.87 -8.35
N GLY A 103 14.34 -7.85 -8.89
CA GLY A 103 14.87 -8.98 -8.12
C GLY A 103 15.76 -8.53 -6.96
N VAL A 104 16.65 -7.56 -7.20
CA VAL A 104 17.53 -6.97 -6.18
C VAL A 104 16.73 -6.21 -5.12
N CYS A 105 15.75 -5.39 -5.52
CA CYS A 105 14.88 -4.69 -4.57
C CYS A 105 14.16 -5.66 -3.62
N TYR A 106 13.60 -6.74 -4.15
CA TYR A 106 12.89 -7.73 -3.34
C TYR A 106 13.79 -8.72 -2.61
N ALA A 107 15.09 -8.78 -2.92
CA ALA A 107 16.07 -9.53 -2.13
C ALA A 107 16.28 -8.91 -0.73
N ALA A 108 16.01 -7.61 -0.56
CA ALA A 108 16.09 -6.93 0.74
C ALA A 108 14.96 -7.35 1.71
N VAL A 109 13.87 -7.91 1.18
CA VAL A 109 12.75 -8.46 1.95
C VAL A 109 12.51 -9.91 1.50
N PRO A 110 13.43 -10.83 1.85
CA PRO A 110 13.34 -12.22 1.43
C PRO A 110 12.14 -12.91 2.10
N PRO A 111 11.72 -14.09 1.60
CA PRO A 111 10.69 -14.89 2.27
C PRO A 111 11.00 -15.06 3.76
N LEU A 112 10.11 -14.60 4.62
CA LEU A 112 10.29 -14.62 6.08
C LEU A 112 9.94 -16.00 6.68
N THR A 113 10.35 -17.08 6.02
CA THR A 113 10.06 -18.48 6.39
C THR A 113 10.63 -18.90 7.75
N HIS A 114 11.44 -18.05 8.38
CA HIS A 114 12.12 -18.30 9.65
C HIS A 114 11.79 -17.30 10.76
N PHE A 115 10.87 -16.36 10.54
CA PHE A 115 10.36 -15.46 11.58
C PHE A 115 9.09 -16.01 12.21
N VAL A 116 8.86 -15.68 13.49
CA VAL A 116 7.75 -16.18 14.32
C VAL A 116 6.36 -15.93 13.69
N THR A 117 6.26 -14.98 12.75
CA THR A 117 5.01 -14.57 12.10
C THR A 117 4.73 -15.22 10.75
N ASN A 118 5.68 -15.95 10.13
CA ASN A 118 5.54 -16.56 8.80
C ASN A 118 4.80 -15.66 7.78
N SER A 119 5.20 -14.39 7.70
CA SER A 119 4.46 -13.39 6.92
C SER A 119 4.79 -13.51 5.44
N THR A 120 3.79 -13.81 4.62
CA THR A 120 3.87 -13.63 3.16
C THR A 120 3.91 -12.14 2.85
N TYR A 121 4.91 -11.71 2.07
CA TYR A 121 4.98 -10.31 1.63
C TYR A 121 3.98 -10.09 0.48
N PHE A 122 3.21 -9.00 0.56
CA PHE A 122 2.27 -8.61 -0.48
C PHE A 122 2.73 -7.33 -1.15
N LEU A 123 2.36 -7.17 -2.42
CA LEU A 123 2.79 -6.06 -3.26
C LEU A 123 1.83 -4.86 -3.14
N TRP A 124 1.55 -4.38 -1.92
CA TRP A 124 0.55 -3.34 -1.65
C TRP A 124 0.77 -2.05 -2.46
N ASP A 125 1.95 -1.44 -2.32
CA ASP A 125 2.27 -0.18 -2.99
C ASP A 125 2.33 -0.33 -4.51
N VAL A 126 2.83 -1.48 -4.97
CA VAL A 126 2.95 -1.77 -6.40
C VAL A 126 1.58 -2.02 -7.02
N LEU A 127 0.67 -2.73 -6.34
CA LEU A 127 -0.72 -2.89 -6.80
C LEU A 127 -1.43 -1.53 -6.86
N THR A 128 -1.23 -0.69 -5.84
CA THR A 128 -1.78 0.66 -5.78
C THR A 128 -1.27 1.54 -6.91
N THR A 129 0.02 1.44 -7.23
CA THR A 129 0.60 2.16 -8.38
C THR A 129 0.09 1.60 -9.71
N ALA A 130 0.02 0.27 -9.83
CA ALA A 130 -0.43 -0.40 -11.04
C ALA A 130 -1.90 -0.11 -11.35
N SER A 131 -2.77 0.02 -10.34
CA SER A 131 -4.19 0.36 -10.53
C SER A 131 -4.39 1.77 -11.09
N VAL A 132 -3.44 2.70 -10.89
CA VAL A 132 -3.49 4.01 -11.54
C VAL A 132 -3.39 3.88 -13.05
N GLY A 133 -2.48 3.03 -13.54
CA GLY A 133 -2.24 2.82 -14.97
C GLY A 133 -3.14 1.76 -15.61
N LYS A 134 -3.69 0.84 -14.79
CA LYS A 134 -4.57 -0.26 -15.20
C LYS A 134 -5.68 -0.46 -14.16
N PRO A 135 -6.72 0.40 -14.19
CA PRO A 135 -7.80 0.36 -13.21
C PRO A 135 -8.50 -1.00 -13.11
N GLU A 136 -8.51 -1.79 -14.19
CA GLU A 136 -9.11 -3.13 -14.24
C GLU A 136 -8.44 -4.17 -13.33
N LEU A 137 -7.25 -3.89 -12.78
CA LEU A 137 -6.56 -4.77 -11.84
C LEU A 137 -7.24 -4.83 -10.46
N VAL A 138 -8.02 -3.82 -10.12
CA VAL A 138 -8.77 -3.73 -8.86
C VAL A 138 -10.23 -3.40 -9.17
N HIS A 139 -11.14 -3.98 -8.40
CA HIS A 139 -12.53 -3.56 -8.44
C HIS A 139 -12.73 -2.55 -7.32
N VAL A 140 -13.01 -1.30 -7.70
CA VAL A 140 -13.42 -0.23 -6.79
C VAL A 140 -14.92 -0.36 -6.52
#